data_AF-A0A2E3WV19-F1
#
_entry.id   AF-A0A2E3WV19-F1
#
_cell.length_a   1.000
_cell.length_b   1.000
_cell.length_c   1.000
_cell.angle_alpha   90.00
_cell.angle_beta   90.00
_cell.angle_gamma   90.00
#
_symmetry.space_group_name_H-M   'P 1'
#
loop_
_entity.id
_entity.type
_entity.pdbx_description
1 polymer ?
#
loop_
_entity_poly.entity_id
_entity_poly.type
_entity_poly.pdbx_seq_one_letter_code
_entity_poly.pdbx_strand_id
1 'polypeptide(L)'
;MSDWRVLANRWQKNQILLGALLLTFCIVKLFLHSKFDNTYWDLTTDVLAAMSGLFLFWDKLLFRWHWKHIGWVSIVFCFLSGLSFYYVSEMAFTWIPFDYGTLESRVILLGVHPIIEELAYRFAIFWAVYQILKNNAIAVVFSAVLFGLASSWESIYVPSSLQGFLYFKGITLSIMSCWWGFRYVKTESLIVPIGLHFFFKLGFFAAILLK
;
A
#
# COMPACT_ATOMS: atom_id res chain seq x y z
N MET A 1 8.58 -41.44 -4.37
CA MET A 1 9.16 -40.13 -3.94
C MET A 1 9.20 -39.06 -5.05
N SER A 2 8.70 -39.30 -6.27
CA SER A 2 8.71 -38.36 -7.40
C SER A 2 7.53 -37.39 -7.48
N ASP A 3 6.39 -37.66 -6.82
CA ASP A 3 5.15 -36.87 -7.01
C ASP A 3 5.15 -35.47 -6.39
N TRP A 4 5.73 -35.31 -5.19
CA TRP A 4 5.64 -34.03 -4.48
C TRP A 4 6.42 -32.91 -5.19
N ARG A 5 7.54 -33.24 -5.86
CA ARG A 5 8.32 -32.26 -6.64
C ARG A 5 7.56 -31.79 -7.87
N VAL A 6 6.82 -32.69 -8.52
CA VAL A 6 5.99 -32.36 -9.69
C VAL A 6 4.82 -31.46 -9.27
N LEU A 7 4.17 -31.76 -8.15
CA LEU A 7 3.09 -30.93 -7.59
C LEU A 7 3.61 -29.54 -7.16
N ALA A 8 4.75 -29.47 -6.47
CA ALA A 8 5.37 -28.21 -6.07
C ALA A 8 5.75 -27.35 -7.30
N ASN A 9 6.34 -27.95 -8.33
CA ASN A 9 6.68 -27.24 -9.57
C ASN A 9 5.43 -26.75 -10.32
N ARG A 10 4.34 -27.52 -10.35
CA ARG A 10 3.07 -27.08 -10.95
C ARG A 10 2.46 -25.93 -10.16
N TRP A 11 2.46 -26.02 -8.83
CA TRP A 11 1.98 -24.95 -7.97
C TRP A 11 2.75 -23.65 -8.18
N GLN A 12 4.09 -23.72 -8.23
CA GLN A 12 4.92 -22.55 -8.49
C GLN A 12 4.67 -21.92 -9.87
N LYS A 13 4.49 -22.73 -10.92
CA LYS A 13 4.11 -22.21 -12.24
C LYS A 13 2.73 -21.53 -12.22
N ASN A 14 1.77 -22.11 -11.51
CA ASN A 14 0.45 -21.51 -11.33
C ASN A 14 0.53 -20.20 -10.57
N GLN A 15 1.36 -20.09 -9.53
CA GLN A 15 1.60 -18.84 -8.80
C GLN A 15 2.15 -17.73 -9.69
N ILE A 16 3.05 -18.04 -10.64
CA ILE A 16 3.56 -17.04 -11.59
C ILE A 16 2.44 -16.56 -12.52
N LEU A 17 1.66 -17.48 -13.10
CA LEU A 17 0.56 -17.13 -14.00
C LEU A 17 -0.53 -16.31 -13.27
N LEU A 18 -0.95 -16.77 -12.09
CA LEU A 18 -1.97 -16.10 -11.29
C LEU A 18 -1.47 -14.76 -10.74
N GLY A 19 -0.18 -14.68 -10.38
CA GLY A 19 0.47 -13.41 -10.04
C GLY A 19 0.47 -12.43 -11.21
N ALA A 20 0.79 -12.88 -12.42
CA ALA A 20 0.70 -12.04 -13.62
C ALA A 20 -0.73 -11.55 -13.87
N LEU A 21 -1.74 -12.41 -13.72
CA LEU A 21 -3.15 -12.04 -13.85
C LEU A 21 -3.57 -11.02 -12.79
N LEU A 22 -3.12 -11.18 -11.53
CA LEU A 22 -3.36 -10.20 -10.47
C LEU A 22 -2.75 -8.84 -10.83
N LEU A 23 -1.52 -8.81 -11.35
CA LEU A 23 -0.89 -7.56 -11.79
C LEU A 23 -1.64 -6.92 -12.95
N THR A 24 -2.04 -7.71 -13.95
CA THR A 24 -2.88 -7.23 -15.06
C THR A 24 -4.18 -6.65 -14.54
N PHE A 25 -4.86 -7.33 -13.61
CA PHE A 25 -6.07 -6.82 -12.98
C PHE A 25 -5.83 -5.48 -12.27
N CYS A 26 -4.79 -5.36 -11.45
CA CYS A 26 -4.47 -4.12 -10.74
C CYS A 26 -4.13 -2.97 -11.70
N ILE A 27 -3.41 -3.23 -12.80
CA ILE A 27 -3.09 -2.22 -13.81
C ILE A 27 -4.35 -1.81 -14.58
N VAL A 28 -5.14 -2.78 -15.05
CA VAL A 28 -6.38 -2.53 -15.79
C VAL A 28 -7.40 -1.78 -14.92
N LYS A 29 -7.48 -2.09 -13.61
CA LYS A 29 -8.31 -1.37 -12.64
C LYS A 29 -8.05 0.14 -12.70
N LEU A 30 -6.79 0.58 -12.77
CA LEU A 30 -6.47 2.00 -12.88
C LEU A 30 -7.26 2.61 -14.05
N PHE A 31 -7.20 2.01 -15.23
CA PHE A 31 -7.93 2.52 -16.40
C PHE A 31 -9.47 2.39 -16.31
N LEU A 32 -10.00 1.45 -15.51
CA LEU A 32 -11.44 1.23 -15.36
C LEU A 32 -12.11 2.09 -14.29
N HIS A 33 -11.33 2.72 -13.40
CA HIS A 33 -11.84 3.50 -12.27
C HIS A 33 -12.70 4.72 -12.71
N SER A 34 -12.57 5.18 -13.96
CA SER A 34 -13.27 6.35 -14.56
C SER A 34 -14.82 6.38 -14.50
N LYS A 35 -15.48 5.29 -14.08
CA LYS A 35 -16.94 5.15 -14.19
C LYS A 35 -17.70 4.99 -12.87
N PHE A 36 -17.02 4.83 -11.74
CA PHE A 36 -17.68 4.51 -10.47
C PHE A 36 -17.34 5.57 -9.42
N ASP A 37 -18.28 6.50 -9.22
CA ASP A 37 -18.20 7.63 -8.28
C ASP A 37 -18.44 7.18 -6.83
N ASN A 38 -17.76 6.11 -6.40
CA ASN A 38 -18.03 5.45 -5.13
C ASN A 38 -16.73 5.17 -4.37
N THR A 39 -16.53 5.89 -3.26
CA THR A 39 -15.39 5.76 -2.33
C THR A 39 -15.16 4.31 -1.85
N TYR A 40 -16.18 3.45 -1.88
CA TYR A 40 -16.04 2.04 -1.52
C TYR A 40 -15.36 1.18 -2.60
N TRP A 41 -15.27 1.66 -3.84
CA TRP A 41 -14.71 0.90 -4.97
C TRP A 41 -13.20 0.66 -4.81
N ASP A 42 -12.47 1.67 -4.37
CA ASP A 42 -11.01 1.55 -4.15
C ASP A 42 -10.68 0.63 -2.99
N LEU A 43 -11.42 0.74 -1.89
CA LEU A 43 -11.28 -0.19 -0.77
C LEU A 43 -11.62 -1.63 -1.19
N THR A 44 -12.71 -1.83 -1.93
CA THR A 44 -13.16 -3.16 -2.38
C THR A 44 -12.09 -3.84 -3.22
N THR A 45 -11.49 -3.10 -4.15
CA THR A 45 -10.49 -3.64 -5.07
C THR A 45 -9.16 -3.92 -4.38
N ASP A 46 -8.74 -3.10 -3.42
CA ASP A 46 -7.57 -3.39 -2.59
C ASP A 46 -7.82 -4.62 -1.69
N VAL A 47 -9.03 -4.78 -1.15
CA VAL A 47 -9.44 -6.00 -0.46
C VAL A 47 -9.36 -7.22 -1.38
N LEU A 48 -9.86 -7.13 -2.62
CA LEU A 48 -9.78 -8.23 -3.58
C LEU A 48 -8.33 -8.58 -3.93
N ALA A 49 -7.46 -7.59 -4.10
CA ALA A 49 -6.03 -7.80 -4.32
C ALA A 49 -5.37 -8.49 -3.10
N ALA A 50 -5.66 -8.01 -1.89
CA ALA A 50 -5.19 -8.61 -0.65
C ALA A 50 -5.65 -10.06 -0.49
N MET A 51 -6.94 -10.35 -0.69
CA MET A 51 -7.50 -11.70 -0.63
C MET A 51 -6.88 -12.63 -1.67
N SER A 52 -6.70 -12.14 -2.90
CA SER A 52 -6.05 -12.90 -3.97
C SER A 52 -4.60 -13.21 -3.61
N GLY A 53 -3.86 -12.24 -3.07
CA GLY A 53 -2.50 -12.45 -2.59
C GLY A 53 -2.43 -13.46 -1.45
N LEU A 54 -3.34 -13.37 -0.47
CA LEU A 54 -3.45 -14.33 0.63
C LEU A 54 -3.70 -15.74 0.12
N PHE A 55 -4.59 -15.91 -0.86
CA PHE A 55 -4.84 -17.21 -1.46
C PHE A 55 -3.62 -17.75 -2.22
N LEU A 56 -2.94 -16.91 -3.01
CA LEU A 56 -1.85 -17.34 -3.88
C LEU A 56 -0.53 -17.56 -3.14
N PHE A 57 -0.24 -16.74 -2.13
CA PHE A 57 1.07 -16.65 -1.49
C PHE A 57 1.00 -16.88 0.03
N TRP A 58 -0.04 -17.57 0.53
CA TRP A 58 -0.22 -17.86 1.96
C TRP A 58 1.05 -18.39 2.63
N ASP A 59 1.81 -19.24 1.93
CA ASP A 59 3.07 -19.83 2.42
C ASP A 59 4.20 -18.81 2.65
N LYS A 60 4.04 -17.58 2.13
CA LYS A 60 4.96 -16.45 2.29
C LYS A 60 4.50 -15.44 3.34
N LEU A 61 3.30 -15.60 3.89
CA LEU A 61 2.75 -14.66 4.86
C LEU A 61 3.48 -14.81 6.20
N LEU A 62 4.22 -13.79 6.59
CA LEU A 62 5.00 -13.77 7.82
C LEU A 62 4.64 -12.54 8.66
N PHE A 63 4.19 -12.80 9.89
CA PHE A 63 3.91 -11.79 10.92
C PHE A 63 4.92 -11.93 12.07
N ARG A 64 6.21 -11.81 11.75
CA ARG A 64 7.26 -11.95 12.77
C ARG A 64 7.41 -10.66 13.57
N TRP A 65 7.38 -10.74 14.88
CA TRP A 65 7.50 -9.60 15.77
C TRP A 65 8.98 -9.21 15.97
N HIS A 66 9.53 -8.37 15.08
CA HIS A 66 10.96 -7.97 15.09
C HIS A 66 11.20 -6.50 15.44
N TRP A 67 10.63 -6.02 16.56
CA TRP A 67 10.71 -4.60 16.96
C TRP A 67 12.14 -4.08 17.16
N LYS A 68 13.07 -4.96 17.55
CA LYS A 68 14.49 -4.60 17.74
C LYS A 68 15.16 -4.06 16.47
N HIS A 69 14.66 -4.41 15.29
CA HIS A 69 15.22 -3.97 14.02
C HIS A 69 14.46 -2.84 13.35
N ILE A 70 13.16 -2.66 13.65
CA ILE A 70 12.33 -1.55 13.14
C ILE A 70 12.92 -0.22 13.58
N GLY A 71 13.40 -0.17 14.82
CA GLY A 71 14.02 1.00 15.44
C GLY A 71 13.00 2.11 15.64
N TRP A 72 12.97 2.69 16.84
CA TRP A 72 12.18 3.90 17.12
C TRP A 72 12.39 5.01 16.07
N VAL A 73 13.57 5.06 15.46
CA VAL A 73 13.90 5.95 14.33
C VAL A 73 12.91 5.82 13.17
N SER A 74 12.54 4.61 12.73
CA SER A 74 11.62 4.45 11.59
C SER A 74 10.20 4.90 11.94
N ILE A 75 9.78 4.67 13.19
CA ILE A 75 8.47 5.08 13.72
C ILE A 75 8.41 6.61 13.77
N VAL A 76 9.40 7.24 14.40
CA VAL A 76 9.51 8.70 14.50
C VAL A 76 9.59 9.33 13.12
N PHE A 77 10.41 8.76 12.21
CA PHE A 77 10.49 9.21 10.84
C PHE A 77 9.13 9.18 10.14
N CYS A 78 8.40 8.05 10.17
CA CYS A 78 7.10 7.95 9.52
C CYS A 78 6.08 8.93 10.11
N PHE A 79 6.06 9.08 11.44
CA PHE A 79 5.20 10.04 12.11
C PHE A 79 5.50 11.49 11.71
N LEU A 80 6.77 11.88 11.72
CA LEU A 80 7.19 13.22 11.29
C LEU A 80 6.93 13.45 9.80
N SER A 81 7.09 12.43 8.95
CA SER A 81 6.73 12.51 7.52
C SER A 81 5.23 12.72 7.34
N GLY A 82 4.38 12.08 8.13
CA GLY A 82 2.93 12.30 8.14
C GLY A 82 2.55 13.73 8.53
N LEU A 83 3.14 14.24 9.62
CA LEU A 83 3.00 15.64 10.03
C LEU A 83 3.44 16.61 8.93
N SER A 84 4.63 16.37 8.36
CA SER A 84 5.20 17.21 7.31
C SER A 84 4.35 17.19 6.05
N PHE A 85 3.84 16.02 5.65
CA PHE A 85 2.95 15.88 4.51
C PHE A 85 1.69 16.73 4.68
N TYR A 86 1.10 16.78 5.88
CA TYR A 86 -0.05 17.66 6.16
C TYR A 86 0.28 19.13 5.97
N TYR A 87 1.30 19.65 6.67
CA TYR A 87 1.61 21.07 6.64
C TYR A 87 2.09 21.55 5.26
N VAL A 88 2.89 20.74 4.56
CA VAL A 88 3.28 21.05 3.17
C VAL A 88 2.05 21.05 2.27
N SER A 89 1.12 20.10 2.45
CA SER A 89 -0.11 20.07 1.66
C SER A 89 -0.98 21.30 1.93
N GLU A 90 -1.10 21.73 3.18
CA GLU A 90 -1.87 22.90 3.57
C GLU A 90 -1.27 24.21 3.02
N MET A 91 0.06 24.33 3.03
CA MET A 91 0.74 25.50 2.47
C MET A 91 0.64 25.57 0.94
N ALA A 92 0.70 24.42 0.27
CA ALA A 92 0.75 24.33 -1.19
C ALA A 92 -0.63 24.23 -1.86
N PHE A 93 -1.65 23.75 -1.14
CA PHE A 93 -2.97 23.46 -1.70
C PHE A 93 -4.08 24.01 -0.80
N THR A 94 -5.12 24.56 -1.42
CA THR A 94 -6.19 25.28 -0.72
C THR A 94 -7.17 24.40 0.05
N TRP A 95 -7.23 23.10 -0.26
CA TRP A 95 -8.19 22.19 0.38
C TRP A 95 -7.64 20.76 0.53
N ILE A 96 -7.76 20.20 1.73
CA ILE A 96 -7.41 18.83 2.06
C ILE A 96 -8.72 18.06 2.31
N PRO A 97 -9.11 17.11 1.44
CA PRO A 97 -10.44 16.50 1.44
C PRO A 97 -10.61 15.34 2.45
N PHE A 98 -9.99 15.39 3.63
CA PHE A 98 -10.10 14.28 4.60
C PHE A 98 -11.09 14.59 5.73
N ASP A 99 -12.12 13.75 5.84
CA ASP A 99 -13.09 13.79 6.94
C ASP A 99 -12.73 12.79 8.05
N TYR A 100 -12.12 13.29 9.13
CA TYR A 100 -11.90 12.56 10.39
C TYR A 100 -12.95 12.91 11.46
N GLY A 101 -14.13 13.38 11.05
CA GLY A 101 -15.17 13.88 11.95
C GLY A 101 -15.79 12.79 12.83
N THR A 102 -15.86 11.55 12.36
CA THR A 102 -16.49 10.44 13.09
C THR A 102 -15.48 9.43 13.65
N LEU A 103 -15.83 8.73 14.74
CA LEU A 103 -15.00 7.65 15.28
C LEU A 103 -14.82 6.54 14.25
N GLU A 104 -15.87 6.22 13.50
CA GLU A 104 -15.86 5.23 12.43
C GLU A 104 -14.84 5.57 11.35
N SER A 105 -14.85 6.81 10.82
CA SER A 105 -13.88 7.21 9.79
C SER A 105 -12.46 7.16 10.31
N ARG A 106 -12.22 7.53 11.58
CA ARG A 106 -10.89 7.41 12.21
C ARG A 106 -10.42 5.96 12.31
N VAL A 107 -11.27 5.05 12.78
CA VAL A 107 -10.91 3.62 12.92
C VAL A 107 -10.61 3.01 11.55
N ILE A 108 -11.41 3.33 10.54
CA ILE A 108 -11.20 2.84 9.17
C ILE A 108 -9.90 3.41 8.61
N LEU A 109 -9.72 4.74 8.62
CA LEU A 109 -8.59 5.41 7.98
C LEU A 109 -7.26 5.13 8.66
N LEU A 110 -7.23 5.12 10.00
CA LEU A 110 -6.00 4.89 10.77
C LEU A 110 -5.72 3.41 10.97
N GLY A 111 -6.72 2.60 11.28
CA GLY A 111 -6.53 1.20 11.66
C GLY A 111 -6.64 0.24 10.48
N VAL A 112 -7.83 0.19 9.87
CA VAL A 112 -8.16 -0.85 8.88
C VAL A 112 -7.43 -0.61 7.55
N HIS A 113 -7.39 0.64 7.10
CA HIS A 113 -6.90 0.99 5.78
C HIS A 113 -5.41 0.65 5.58
N PRO A 114 -4.48 0.99 6.51
CA PRO A 114 -3.09 0.56 6.40
C PRO A 114 -2.92 -0.96 6.31
N ILE A 115 -3.75 -1.74 7.02
CA ILE A 115 -3.67 -3.20 6.97
C ILE A 115 -4.00 -3.70 5.56
N ILE A 116 -5.09 -3.21 4.98
CA ILE A 116 -5.55 -3.61 3.64
C ILE A 116 -4.53 -3.17 2.58
N GLU A 117 -4.08 -1.92 2.62
CA GLU A 117 -3.12 -1.37 1.66
C GLU A 117 -1.79 -2.16 1.72
N GLU A 118 -1.26 -2.44 2.90
CA GLU A 118 -0.01 -3.21 2.99
C GLU A 118 -0.18 -4.68 2.58
N LEU A 119 -1.33 -5.30 2.85
CA LEU A 119 -1.66 -6.64 2.32
C LEU A 119 -1.77 -6.64 0.79
N ALA A 120 -2.38 -5.63 0.19
CA ALA A 120 -2.51 -5.52 -1.26
C ALA A 120 -1.16 -5.27 -1.93
N TYR A 121 -0.41 -4.27 -1.46
CA TYR A 121 0.78 -3.80 -2.17
C TYR A 121 2.07 -4.46 -1.69
N ARG A 122 2.31 -4.59 -0.39
CA ARG A 122 3.59 -5.11 0.17
C ARG A 122 3.59 -6.62 0.30
N PHE A 123 2.42 -7.23 0.23
CA PHE A 123 2.30 -8.67 0.17
C PHE A 123 1.86 -9.15 -1.22
N ALA A 124 0.62 -8.89 -1.65
CA ALA A 124 0.09 -9.50 -2.88
C ALA A 124 0.86 -9.08 -4.15
N ILE A 125 0.93 -7.78 -4.43
CA ILE A 125 1.61 -7.24 -5.62
C ILE A 125 3.12 -7.48 -5.53
N PHE A 126 3.73 -7.25 -4.36
CA PHE A 126 5.14 -7.53 -4.15
C PHE A 126 5.51 -8.97 -4.53
N TRP A 127 4.79 -9.96 -4.02
CA TRP A 127 5.09 -11.37 -4.31
C TRP A 127 4.77 -11.72 -5.76
N ALA A 128 3.71 -11.17 -6.35
CA ALA A 128 3.42 -11.36 -7.77
C ALA A 128 4.60 -10.88 -8.65
N VAL A 129 5.14 -9.69 -8.39
CA VAL A 129 6.31 -9.16 -9.13
C VAL A 129 7.56 -9.99 -8.84
N TYR A 130 7.81 -10.32 -7.57
CA TYR A 130 8.97 -11.13 -7.20
C TYR A 130 8.93 -12.52 -7.83
N GLN A 131 7.76 -13.13 -7.98
CA GLN A 131 7.63 -14.44 -8.61
C GLN A 131 8.02 -14.41 -10.09
N ILE A 132 7.80 -13.29 -10.78
CA ILE A 132 8.14 -13.11 -12.20
C ILE A 132 9.62 -12.71 -12.35
N LEU A 133 10.07 -11.72 -11.59
CA LEU A 133 11.38 -11.06 -11.81
C LEU A 133 12.49 -11.51 -10.86
N LYS A 134 12.15 -12.23 -9.78
CA LYS A 134 13.10 -12.75 -8.77
C LYS A 134 14.01 -11.70 -8.15
N ASN A 135 13.58 -10.45 -8.10
CA ASN A 135 14.36 -9.33 -7.59
C ASN A 135 13.55 -8.51 -6.57
N ASN A 136 14.05 -8.48 -5.32
CA ASN A 136 13.41 -7.76 -4.22
C ASN A 136 13.34 -6.25 -4.47
N ALA A 137 14.40 -5.64 -5.00
CA ALA A 137 14.42 -4.19 -5.23
C ALA A 137 13.38 -3.79 -6.27
N ILE A 138 13.26 -4.56 -7.37
CA ILE A 138 12.24 -4.30 -8.39
C ILE A 138 10.84 -4.50 -7.82
N ALA A 139 10.61 -5.57 -7.04
CA ALA A 139 9.31 -5.81 -6.40
C ALA A 139 8.91 -4.69 -5.43
N VAL A 140 9.87 -4.15 -4.64
CA VAL A 140 9.64 -2.98 -3.78
C VAL A 140 9.26 -1.76 -4.60
N VAL A 141 10.07 -1.39 -5.60
CA VAL A 141 9.83 -0.19 -6.41
C VAL A 141 8.51 -0.30 -7.17
N PHE A 142 8.23 -1.46 -7.77
CA PHE A 142 7.02 -1.67 -8.56
C PHE A 142 5.76 -1.58 -7.69
N SER A 143 5.73 -2.28 -6.56
CA SER A 143 4.59 -2.22 -5.63
C SER A 143 4.40 -0.81 -5.05
N ALA A 144 5.48 -0.06 -4.85
CA ALA A 144 5.43 1.30 -4.36
C ALA A 144 4.89 2.31 -5.39
N VAL A 145 5.36 2.23 -6.63
CA VAL A 145 4.84 3.04 -7.73
C VAL A 145 3.37 2.73 -7.96
N LEU A 146 2.98 1.45 -7.96
CA LEU A 146 1.59 1.07 -8.17
C LEU A 146 0.69 1.56 -7.03
N PHE A 147 1.16 1.53 -5.78
CA PHE A 147 0.44 2.09 -4.64
C PHE A 147 0.24 3.61 -4.74
N GLY A 148 1.30 4.35 -5.10
CA GLY A 148 1.20 5.78 -5.30
C GLY A 148 0.29 6.16 -6.46
N LEU A 149 0.40 5.46 -7.59
CA LEU A 149 -0.50 5.63 -8.75
C LEU A 149 -1.95 5.37 -8.36
N ALA A 150 -2.24 4.26 -7.68
CA ALA A 150 -3.59 3.96 -7.20
C ALA A 150 -4.11 5.07 -6.27
N SER A 151 -3.24 5.60 -5.40
CA SER A 151 -3.60 6.66 -4.45
C SER A 151 -3.82 8.05 -5.06
N SER A 152 -3.34 8.27 -6.29
CA SER A 152 -3.48 9.54 -7.01
C SER A 152 -4.34 9.43 -8.27
N TRP A 153 -4.81 8.24 -8.64
CA TRP A 153 -5.46 8.02 -9.94
C TRP A 153 -6.75 8.85 -10.11
N GLU A 154 -7.46 9.09 -9.01
CA GLU A 154 -8.63 9.99 -8.96
C GLU A 154 -8.33 11.40 -9.48
N SER A 155 -7.05 11.83 -9.55
CA SER A 155 -6.64 13.14 -10.07
C SER A 155 -7.13 13.42 -11.49
N ILE A 156 -7.43 12.39 -12.28
CA ILE A 156 -7.90 12.53 -13.66
C ILE A 156 -9.38 12.98 -13.69
N TYR A 157 -10.15 12.69 -12.64
CA TYR A 157 -11.61 12.88 -12.61
C TYR A 157 -12.07 14.00 -11.66
N VAL A 158 -11.19 14.50 -10.80
CA VAL A 158 -11.53 15.60 -9.88
C VAL A 158 -11.24 16.98 -10.48
N PRO A 159 -11.87 18.06 -9.93
CA PRO A 159 -11.57 19.43 -10.33
C PRO A 159 -10.08 19.77 -10.25
N SER A 160 -9.62 20.65 -11.15
CA SER A 160 -8.20 21.06 -11.27
C SER A 160 -7.60 21.59 -9.97
N SER A 161 -8.42 22.16 -9.09
CA SER A 161 -8.01 22.63 -7.75
C SER A 161 -7.50 21.52 -6.84
N LEU A 162 -7.91 20.27 -7.06
CA LEU A 162 -7.54 19.10 -6.23
C LEU A 162 -6.44 18.24 -6.86
N GLN A 163 -6.20 18.38 -8.16
CA GLN A 163 -5.28 17.50 -8.88
C GLN A 163 -3.84 17.61 -8.35
N GLY A 164 -3.37 18.82 -8.07
CA GLY A 164 -2.03 19.05 -7.52
C GLY A 164 -1.82 18.33 -6.18
N PHE A 165 -2.80 18.39 -5.29
CA PHE A 165 -2.78 17.67 -4.01
C PHE A 165 -2.71 16.16 -4.22
N LEU A 166 -3.53 15.61 -5.12
CA LEU A 166 -3.55 14.16 -5.40
C LEU A 166 -2.25 13.66 -6.03
N TYR A 167 -1.63 14.42 -6.94
CA TYR A 167 -0.30 14.09 -7.46
C TYR A 167 0.76 14.12 -6.36
N PHE A 168 0.75 15.15 -5.51
CA PHE A 168 1.66 15.25 -4.37
C PHE A 168 1.50 14.08 -3.39
N LYS A 169 0.25 13.70 -3.09
CA LYS A 169 -0.10 12.50 -2.31
C LYS A 169 0.48 11.23 -2.96
N GLY A 170 0.26 11.00 -4.25
CA GLY A 170 0.74 9.82 -4.96
C GLY A 170 2.27 9.71 -4.97
N ILE A 171 2.97 10.82 -5.22
CA ILE A 171 4.45 10.87 -5.18
C ILE A 171 4.96 10.57 -3.76
N THR A 172 4.39 11.24 -2.75
CA THR A 172 4.80 11.05 -1.35
C THR A 172 4.56 9.62 -0.90
N LEU A 173 3.40 9.05 -1.21
CA LEU A 173 3.08 7.66 -0.88
C LEU A 173 3.95 6.67 -1.64
N SER A 174 4.37 6.95 -2.87
CA SER A 174 5.35 6.12 -3.59
C SER A 174 6.70 6.10 -2.87
N ILE A 175 7.20 7.26 -2.45
CA ILE A 175 8.50 7.38 -1.74
C ILE A 175 8.43 6.67 -0.38
N MET A 176 7.38 6.95 0.40
CA MET A 176 7.19 6.30 1.71
C MET A 176 6.99 4.79 1.57
N SER A 177 6.28 4.36 0.54
CA SER A 177 6.09 2.96 0.22
C SER A 177 7.40 2.25 -0.14
N CYS A 178 8.30 2.89 -0.87
CA CYS A 178 9.64 2.33 -1.13
C CYS A 178 10.35 2.04 0.20
N TRP A 179 10.26 2.97 1.16
CA TRP A 179 10.81 2.76 2.50
C TRP A 179 10.13 1.59 3.20
N TRP A 180 8.79 1.54 3.27
CA TRP A 180 8.06 0.45 3.93
C TRP A 180 8.33 -0.91 3.27
N GLY A 181 8.41 -0.98 1.94
CA GLY A 181 8.79 -2.18 1.20
C GLY A 181 10.23 -2.63 1.46
N PHE A 182 11.19 -1.70 1.55
CA PHE A 182 12.55 -2.02 1.99
C PHE A 182 12.56 -2.61 3.41
N ARG A 183 11.78 -2.03 4.33
CA ARG A 183 11.62 -2.53 5.70
C ARG A 183 10.97 -3.91 5.72
N TYR A 184 9.98 -4.18 4.86
CA TYR A 184 9.38 -5.49 4.69
C TYR A 184 10.42 -6.56 4.31
N VAL A 185 11.23 -6.30 3.27
CA VAL A 185 12.29 -7.22 2.83
C VAL A 185 13.33 -7.45 3.92
N LYS A 186 13.73 -6.41 4.66
CA LYS A 186 14.75 -6.51 5.72
C LYS A 186 14.28 -7.24 6.97
N THR A 187 12.99 -7.18 7.27
CA THR A 187 12.43 -7.74 8.51
C THR A 187 11.66 -9.04 8.30
N GLU A 188 11.38 -9.39 7.03
CA GLU A 188 10.55 -10.52 6.62
C GLU A 188 9.21 -10.56 7.37
N SER A 189 8.63 -9.38 7.61
CA SER A 189 7.42 -9.27 8.44
C SER A 189 6.52 -8.15 7.95
N LEU A 190 5.25 -8.50 7.72
CA LEU A 190 4.23 -7.55 7.28
C LEU A 190 3.75 -6.63 8.40
N ILE A 191 3.97 -6.99 9.68
CA ILE A 191 3.66 -6.10 10.83
C ILE A 191 4.43 -4.79 10.72
N VAL A 192 5.67 -4.85 10.21
CA VAL A 192 6.55 -3.69 10.13
C VAL A 192 6.00 -2.61 9.21
N PRO A 193 5.77 -2.87 7.91
CA PRO A 193 5.20 -1.85 7.03
C PRO A 193 3.79 -1.41 7.49
N ILE A 194 2.95 -2.31 8.03
CA ILE A 194 1.64 -1.93 8.60
C ILE A 194 1.81 -0.91 9.72
N GLY A 195 2.71 -1.16 10.67
CA GLY A 195 2.98 -0.24 11.78
C GLY A 195 3.55 1.09 11.30
N LEU A 196 4.51 1.07 10.36
CA LEU A 196 5.09 2.29 9.81
C LEU A 196 4.06 3.14 9.05
N HIS A 197 3.19 2.50 8.27
CA HIS A 197 2.10 3.15 7.57
C HIS A 197 1.06 3.72 8.56
N PHE A 198 0.70 2.95 9.60
CA PHE A 198 -0.13 3.44 10.71
C PHE A 198 0.45 4.72 11.33
N PHE A 199 1.75 4.73 11.67
CA PHE A 199 2.38 5.91 12.26
C PHE A 199 2.46 7.11 11.31
N PHE A 200 2.61 6.88 10.00
CA PHE A 200 2.48 7.94 9.00
C PHE A 200 1.08 8.56 9.02
N LYS A 201 0.03 7.75 8.99
CA LYS A 201 -1.36 8.27 9.08
C LYS A 201 -1.66 8.90 10.42
N LEU A 202 -1.09 8.38 11.52
CA LEU A 202 -1.22 8.97 12.84
C LEU A 202 -0.56 10.36 12.92
N GLY A 203 0.62 10.54 12.32
CA GLY A 203 1.27 11.85 12.23
C GLY A 203 0.45 12.85 11.43
N PHE A 204 -0.11 12.41 10.30
CA PHE A 204 -1.03 13.22 9.51
C PHE A 204 -2.28 13.63 10.30
N PHE A 205 -2.90 12.69 11.01
CA PHE A 205 -4.06 12.93 11.86
C PHE A 205 -3.74 13.85 13.05
N ALA A 206 -2.58 13.69 13.67
CA ALA A 206 -2.12 14.59 14.74
C ALA A 206 -1.99 16.02 14.23
N ALA A 207 -1.49 16.23 13.01
CA ALA A 207 -1.42 17.55 12.39
C ALA A 207 -2.81 18.22 12.27
N ILE A 208 -3.83 17.45 11.88
CA ILE A 208 -5.22 17.93 11.80
C ILE A 208 -5.74 18.36 13.16
N LEU A 209 -5.44 17.62 14.22
CA LEU A 209 -5.91 17.94 15.57
C LEU A 209 -5.21 19.16 16.18
N LEU A 210 -4.02 19.51 15.69
CA LEU A 210 -3.22 20.65 16.17
C LEU A 210 -3.53 21.95 15.44
N LYS A 211 -4.36 21.91 14.40
CA LYS A 211 -4.87 23.07 13.66
C LYS A 211 -6.13 23.62 14.31
#